data_AF-A0A8H9CKL1-F1
#
_entry.id   AF-A0A8H9CKL1-F1
#
_cell.length_a   1.000
_cell.length_b   1.000
_cell.length_c   1.000
_cell.angle_alpha   90.00
_cell.angle_beta   90.00
_cell.angle_gamma   90.00
#
_symmetry.space_group_name_H-M   'P 1'
#
loop_
_entity.id
_entity.type
_entity.pdbx_description
1 polymer ?
#
loop_
_entity_poly.entity_id
_entity_poly.type
_entity_poly.pdbx_seq_one_letter_code
_entity_poly.pdbx_strand_id
1 'polypeptide(L)'
;MNLDEFLLKLYDYAYYGTLGMFAAMVGYLYQVAKKGSSGVSFLAMFATAVSGFYLGMLFATLLPAGWENRDALVLLAGAGGMKGFEIAMRAGKAIIAEAVGRGRSPDQDPDQG
;
A
#
# COMPACT_ATOMS: atom_id res chain seq x y z
N MET A 1 17.79 1.61 16.97
CA MET A 1 17.59 2.05 15.59
C MET A 1 18.74 2.98 15.26
N ASN A 2 19.57 2.59 14.30
CA ASN A 2 20.70 3.42 13.88
C ASN A 2 20.20 4.57 12.99
N LEU A 3 20.98 5.65 12.88
CA LEU A 3 20.62 6.81 12.07
C LEU A 3 20.36 6.41 10.61
N ASP A 4 21.15 5.50 10.07
CA ASP A 4 21.01 5.02 8.70
C ASP A 4 19.71 4.24 8.48
N GLU A 5 19.32 3.39 9.43
CA GLU A 5 18.04 2.67 9.38
C GLU A 5 16.85 3.63 9.46
N PHE A 6 16.96 4.68 10.27
CA PHE A 6 15.94 5.71 10.38
C PHE A 6 15.81 6.49 9.06
N LEU A 7 16.92 6.89 8.45
CA LEU A 7 16.94 7.62 7.18
C LEU A 7 16.40 6.77 6.03
N LEU A 8 16.77 5.49 5.95
CA LEU A 8 16.21 4.55 4.97
C LEU A 8 14.70 4.42 5.12
N LYS A 9 14.20 4.30 6.36
CA LYS A 9 12.76 4.19 6.62
C LYS A 9 12.03 5.48 6.27
N LEU A 10 12.63 6.63 6.54
CA LEU A 10 12.08 7.94 6.18
C LEU A 10 12.00 8.11 4.66
N TYR A 11 13.03 7.66 3.94
CA TYR A 11 13.06 7.65 2.48
C TYR A 11 11.95 6.74 1.92
N ASP A 12 11.81 5.54 2.48
CA ASP A 12 10.77 4.59 2.07
C ASP A 12 9.37 5.19 2.28
N TYR A 13 9.12 5.80 3.43
CA TYR A 13 7.87 6.50 3.70
C TYR A 13 7.61 7.66 2.75
N ALA A 14 8.63 8.48 2.47
CA ALA A 14 8.49 9.59 1.52
C ALA A 14 8.19 9.09 0.10
N TYR A 15 8.88 8.04 -0.35
CA TYR A 15 8.68 7.42 -1.65
C TYR A 15 7.28 6.84 -1.80
N TYR A 16 6.89 5.92 -0.91
CA TYR A 16 5.57 5.27 -1.02
C TYR A 16 4.44 6.22 -0.69
N GLY A 17 4.65 7.18 0.22
CA GLY A 17 3.68 8.24 0.48
C GLY A 17 3.44 9.08 -0.76
N THR A 18 4.48 9.56 -1.44
CA THR A 18 4.30 10.34 -2.69
C THR A 18 3.66 9.50 -3.80
N LEU A 19 4.02 8.22 -3.91
CA LEU A 19 3.41 7.28 -4.85
C LEU A 19 1.90 7.10 -4.59
N GLY A 20 1.52 6.90 -3.33
CA GLY A 20 0.12 6.75 -2.91
C GLY A 20 -0.70 8.03 -3.12
N MET A 21 -0.12 9.19 -2.83
CA MET A 21 -0.71 10.50 -3.12
C MET A 21 -1.00 10.65 -4.62
N PHE A 22 -0.01 10.35 -5.46
CA PHE A 22 -0.15 10.42 -6.90
C PHE A 22 -1.28 9.50 -7.40
N ALA A 23 -1.28 8.24 -6.97
CA ALA A 23 -2.31 7.28 -7.36
C ALA A 23 -3.71 7.71 -6.93
N ALA A 24 -3.87 8.18 -5.70
CA ALA A 24 -5.15 8.67 -5.20
C ALA A 24 -5.67 9.87 -5.99
N MET A 25 -4.79 10.81 -6.35
CA MET A 25 -5.14 11.95 -7.19
C MET A 25 -5.57 11.52 -8.59
N VAL A 26 -4.86 10.59 -9.22
CA VAL A 26 -5.26 10.03 -10.53
C VAL A 26 -6.62 9.35 -10.45
N GLY A 27 -6.85 8.52 -9.42
CA GLY A 27 -8.13 7.85 -9.20
C GLY A 27 -9.29 8.82 -8.99
N TYR A 28 -9.07 9.87 -8.21
CA TYR A 28 -10.06 10.92 -7.97
C TYR A 28 -10.38 11.71 -9.25
N LEU A 29 -9.36 12.16 -9.99
CA LEU A 29 -9.56 12.87 -11.26
C LEU A 29 -10.32 12.01 -12.28
N TYR A 30 -10.01 10.73 -12.36
CA TYR A 30 -10.75 9.79 -13.21
C TYR A 30 -12.23 9.68 -12.81
N GLN A 31 -12.54 9.62 -11.51
CA GLN A 31 -13.92 9.59 -11.02
C GLN A 31 -14.68 10.87 -11.34
N VAL A 32 -14.04 12.04 -11.18
CA VAL A 32 -14.62 13.34 -11.53
C VAL A 32 -14.92 13.39 -13.03
N ALA A 33 -13.94 13.03 -13.86
CA ALA A 33 -14.08 13.02 -15.32
C ALA A 33 -15.22 12.08 -15.78
N LYS A 34 -15.29 10.87 -15.20
CA LYS A 34 -16.33 9.89 -15.54
C LYS A 34 -17.74 10.31 -15.10
N LYS A 35 -17.86 10.99 -13.96
CA LYS A 35 -19.17 11.44 -13.45
C LYS A 35 -19.68 12.72 -14.12
N GLY A 36 -18.90 13.33 -15.02
CA GLY A 36 -19.25 14.61 -15.64
C GLY A 36 -19.45 15.73 -14.62
N SER A 37 -18.79 15.62 -13.45
CA SER A 37 -18.99 16.56 -12.35
C SER A 37 -18.28 17.87 -12.64
N SER A 38 -19.02 18.98 -12.53
CA SER A 38 -18.57 20.34 -12.85
C SER A 38 -17.74 21.01 -11.76
N GLY A 39 -17.36 20.30 -10.68
CA GLY A 39 -16.64 20.90 -9.57
C GLY A 39 -15.63 19.96 -8.91
N VAL A 40 -14.36 20.15 -9.20
CA VAL A 40 -13.27 19.65 -8.36
C VAL A 40 -13.14 20.59 -7.16
N SER A 41 -13.57 20.17 -5.98
CA SER A 41 -13.32 20.94 -4.76
C SER A 41 -11.84 20.84 -4.36
N PHE A 42 -11.21 21.98 -4.08
CA PHE A 42 -9.85 22.03 -3.54
C PHE A 42 -9.71 21.20 -2.26
N LEU A 43 -10.72 21.28 -1.37
CA LEU A 43 -10.73 20.51 -0.13
C LEU A 43 -10.77 18.99 -0.41
N ALA A 44 -11.52 18.56 -1.42
CA ALA A 44 -11.58 17.15 -1.81
C ALA A 44 -10.26 16.69 -2.45
N MET A 45 -9.59 17.53 -3.25
CA MET A 45 -8.24 17.23 -3.75
C MET A 45 -7.23 17.10 -2.61
N PHE A 46 -7.24 18.06 -1.67
CA PHE A 46 -6.34 18.05 -0.52
C PHE A 46 -6.56 16.81 0.35
N ALA A 47 -7.81 16.51 0.70
CA ALA A 47 -8.16 15.32 1.48
C ALA A 47 -7.75 14.03 0.75
N THR A 48 -7.93 13.97 -0.57
CA THR A 48 -7.51 12.83 -1.40
C THR A 48 -6.00 12.67 -1.40
N ALA A 49 -5.25 13.76 -1.61
CA ALA A 49 -3.80 13.76 -1.61
C ALA A 49 -3.23 13.29 -0.27
N VAL A 50 -3.73 13.87 0.84
CA VAL A 50 -3.32 13.50 2.20
C VAL A 50 -3.66 12.04 2.48
N SER A 51 -4.88 11.59 2.15
CA SER A 51 -5.30 10.20 2.36
C SER A 51 -4.43 9.23 1.58
N GLY A 52 -4.16 9.52 0.29
CA GLY A 52 -3.27 8.73 -0.55
C GLY A 52 -1.85 8.66 -0.01
N PHE A 53 -1.33 9.78 0.52
CA PHE A 53 -0.01 9.84 1.14
C PHE A 53 0.09 8.91 2.35
N TYR A 54 -0.87 8.99 3.28
CA TYR A 54 -0.89 8.13 4.45
C TYR A 54 -1.10 6.66 4.08
N LEU A 55 -1.92 6.36 3.07
CA LEU A 55 -2.12 5.00 2.59
C LEU A 55 -0.82 4.41 2.05
N GLY A 56 -0.08 5.19 1.24
CA GLY A 56 1.23 4.81 0.73
C GLY A 56 2.24 4.51 1.83
N MET A 57 2.35 5.38 2.84
CA MET A 57 3.19 5.13 4.01
C MET A 57 2.78 3.86 4.77
N LEU A 58 1.47 3.62 4.93
CA LEU A 58 0.97 2.42 5.61
C LEU A 58 1.40 1.14 4.89
N PHE A 59 1.29 1.11 3.56
CA PHE A 59 1.78 -0.02 2.76
C PHE A 59 3.30 -0.17 2.83
N ALA A 60 4.03 0.94 2.98
CA ALA A 60 5.46 0.86 3.25
C ALA A 60 5.74 0.12 4.58
N THR A 61 4.92 0.32 5.60
CA THR A 61 5.09 -0.40 6.87
C THR A 61 4.63 -1.86 6.82
N LEU A 62 3.58 -2.16 6.06
CA LEU A 62 2.94 -3.47 6.05
C LEU A 62 3.58 -4.46 5.07
N LEU A 63 4.17 -3.97 3.96
CA LEU A 63 4.73 -4.82 2.93
C LEU A 63 6.25 -5.02 3.12
N PRO A 64 6.77 -6.24 2.93
CA PRO A 64 8.21 -6.50 2.99
C PRO A 64 8.99 -5.67 1.95
N ALA A 65 10.15 -5.15 2.35
CA ALA A 65 10.97 -4.28 1.49
C ALA A 65 11.46 -4.96 0.19
N GLY A 66 11.62 -6.29 0.20
CA GLY A 66 12.09 -7.06 -0.96
C GLY A 66 10.99 -7.53 -1.92
N TRP A 67 9.77 -7.01 -1.79
CA TRP A 67 8.65 -7.49 -2.59
C TRP A 67 8.52 -6.73 -3.92
N GLU A 68 8.71 -7.43 -5.04
CA GLU A 68 8.80 -6.85 -6.39
C GLU A 68 7.54 -6.08 -6.84
N ASN A 69 6.38 -6.33 -6.23
CA ASN A 69 5.10 -5.73 -6.62
C ASN A 69 4.54 -4.73 -5.59
N ARG A 70 5.38 -4.23 -4.67
CA ARG A 70 4.99 -3.30 -3.62
C ARG A 70 4.41 -2.00 -4.18
N ASP A 71 5.06 -1.42 -5.19
CA ASP A 71 4.59 -0.22 -5.89
C ASP A 71 3.21 -0.43 -6.52
N ALA A 72 3.00 -1.58 -7.16
CA ALA A 72 1.75 -1.90 -7.84
C ALA A 72 0.56 -1.96 -6.86
N LEU A 73 0.76 -2.48 -5.64
CA LEU A 73 -0.29 -2.46 -4.62
C LEU A 73 -0.58 -1.06 -4.10
N VAL A 74 0.45 -0.24 -3.89
CA VAL A 74 0.27 1.15 -3.45
C VAL A 74 -0.49 1.95 -4.51
N LEU A 75 -0.13 1.76 -5.79
CA LEU A 75 -0.83 2.37 -6.91
C LEU A 75 -2.29 1.90 -7.00
N LEU A 76 -2.55 0.60 -6.84
CA LEU A 76 -3.90 0.03 -6.88
C LEU A 76 -4.76 0.55 -5.72
N ALA A 77 -4.20 0.59 -4.51
CA ALA A 77 -4.89 1.05 -3.33
C ALA A 77 -5.20 2.55 -3.39
N GLY A 78 -4.22 3.35 -3.84
CA GLY A 78 -4.41 4.78 -4.06
C GLY A 78 -5.48 5.06 -5.14
N ALA A 79 -5.31 4.50 -6.34
CA ALA A 79 -6.20 4.81 -7.47
C ALA A 79 -7.62 4.23 -7.31
N GLY A 80 -7.75 3.08 -6.64
CA GLY A 80 -9.03 2.41 -6.44
C GLY A 80 -9.80 2.85 -5.19
N GLY A 81 -9.24 3.73 -4.34
CA GLY A 81 -9.83 4.10 -3.06
C GLY A 81 -10.13 2.87 -2.18
N MET A 82 -11.29 2.84 -1.52
CA MET A 82 -11.69 1.71 -0.65
C MET A 82 -11.66 0.34 -1.35
N LYS A 83 -12.11 0.26 -2.61
CA LYS A 83 -12.10 -1.01 -3.36
C LYS A 83 -10.68 -1.46 -3.72
N GLY A 84 -9.85 -0.51 -4.15
CA GLY A 84 -8.42 -0.77 -4.40
C GLY A 84 -7.70 -1.22 -3.13
N PHE A 85 -7.99 -0.57 -2.01
CA PHE A 85 -7.46 -0.90 -0.69
C PHE A 85 -7.86 -2.32 -0.25
N GLU A 86 -9.12 -2.72 -0.41
CA GLU A 86 -9.56 -4.09 -0.10
C GLU A 86 -8.83 -5.14 -0.93
N ILE A 87 -8.63 -4.89 -2.23
CA ILE A 87 -7.90 -5.81 -3.12
C ILE A 87 -6.43 -5.88 -2.70
N ALA A 88 -5.80 -4.73 -2.43
CA ALA A 88 -4.42 -4.67 -1.98
C ALA A 88 -4.23 -5.37 -0.62
N MET A 89 -5.19 -5.24 0.30
CA MET A 89 -5.17 -5.94 1.58
C MET A 89 -5.38 -7.45 1.44
N ARG A 90 -6.23 -7.90 0.49
CA ARG A 90 -6.39 -9.34 0.19
C ARG A 90 -5.09 -9.91 -0.39
N ALA A 91 -4.47 -9.20 -1.32
CA ALA A 91 -3.17 -9.58 -1.87
C ALA A 91 -2.10 -9.62 -0.75
N GLY A 92 -2.01 -8.57 0.07
CA GLY A 92 -1.10 -8.50 1.21
C GLY A 92 -1.31 -9.62 2.24
N LYS A 93 -2.57 -9.96 2.57
CA LYS A 93 -2.88 -11.07 3.50
C LYS A 93 -2.48 -12.44 2.93
N ALA A 94 -2.70 -12.69 1.64
CA ALA A 94 -2.25 -13.92 1.00
C ALA A 94 -0.73 -14.08 1.10
N ILE A 95 0.01 -12.97 0.97
CA ILE A 95 1.47 -12.95 1.04
C ILE A 95 1.98 -13.11 2.48
N ILE A 96 1.36 -12.46 3.46
CA ILE A 96 1.68 -12.66 4.88
C ILE A 96 1.41 -14.13 5.27
N ALA A 97 0.32 -14.73 4.76
CA ALA A 97 0.04 -16.14 4.98
C ALA A 97 1.08 -17.06 4.33
N GLU A 98 1.58 -16.74 3.13
CA GLU A 98 2.65 -17.50 2.47
C GLU A 98 4.00 -17.35 3.18
N ALA A 99 4.34 -16.15 3.66
CA ALA A 99 5.54 -15.88 4.44
C ALA A 99 5.51 -16.58 5.82
N VAL A 100 4.35 -16.60 6.48
CA VAL A 100 4.13 -17.34 7.74
C VAL A 100 4.09 -18.86 7.50
N GLY A 101 3.54 -19.31 6.37
CA GLY A 101 3.53 -20.72 5.96
C GLY A 101 4.93 -21.27 5.67
N ARG A 102 5.80 -20.48 5.02
CA ARG A 102 7.22 -20.83 4.85
C ARG A 102 8.06 -20.71 6.13
N GLY A 103 7.61 -19.93 7.11
CA GLY A 103 8.19 -19.92 8.47
C GLY A 103 7.80 -21.14 9.32
N ARG A 104 6.88 -21.97 8.83
CA ARG A 104 6.48 -23.25 9.43
C ARG A 104 7.13 -24.38 8.64
N SER A 105 8.43 -24.61 8.86
CA SER A 105 9.04 -25.88 8.46
C SER A 105 8.29 -27.04 9.13
N PRO A 106 8.10 -28.17 8.42
CA PRO A 106 7.48 -29.38 8.94
C PRO A 106 8.45 -30.14 9.85
N ASP A 107 8.78 -29.58 11.02
CA ASP A 107 9.57 -30.27 12.06
C ASP A 107 8.74 -30.52 13.33
N GLN A 108 7.45 -30.78 13.16
CA GLN A 108 6.61 -31.41 14.19
C GLN A 108 5.76 -32.51 13.54
N ASP A 109 6.43 -33.53 13.03
CA ASP A 109 5.86 -34.88 12.98
C ASP A 109 6.48 -35.66 14.15
N PRO A 110 5.76 -35.89 15.26
CA PRO A 110 6.28 -36.68 16.38
C PRO A 110 6.13 -38.20 16.18
N ASP A 111 5.97 -38.67 14.94
CA ASP A 111 5.63 -40.07 14.63
C ASP A 111 6.66 -40.76 13.69
N GLN A 112 7.95 -40.67 14.02
CA GLN A 112 8.93 -41.65 13.57
C GLN A 112 9.56 -42.36 14.77
N GLY A 113 8.85 -43.37 15.25
CA GLY A 113 9.40 -44.49 16.03
C GLY A 113 9.98 -45.57 15.14
#